data_AF-A0A919GT52-F1
#
_entry.id   AF-A0A919GT52-F1
#
_cell.length_a   1.000
_cell.length_b   1.000
_cell.length_c   1.000
_cell.angle_alpha   90.00
_cell.angle_beta   90.00
_cell.angle_gamma   90.00
#
_symmetry.space_group_name_H-M   'P 1'
#
loop_
_entity.id
_entity.type
_entity.pdbx_description
1 polymer ?
#
loop_
_entity_poly.entity_id
_entity_poly.type
_entity_poly.pdbx_seq_one_letter_code
_entity_poly.pdbx_strand_id
1 'polypeptide(L)'
;MTHTENINHHAVLRARVALLGSEALPAREQVAAYRVLVQVSPMAYLPQLAVALYEYSAGEFAHRPAIALALRAESVAAARRMHALEHGWTQLLHAVLVRYREQLGSMDLREELPAVDEEIALLQDDARGRGRRDPRAAAVLPTPSPGLRG
;
A
#
# COMPACT_ATOMS: atom_id res chain seq x y z
N MET A 1 -25.06 0.78 28.88
CA MET A 1 -23.60 1.06 28.93
C MET A 1 -22.98 0.53 27.65
N THR A 2 -22.34 1.41 26.88
CA THR A 2 -21.95 1.24 25.48
C THR A 2 -20.70 0.36 25.33
N HIS A 3 -20.87 -0.89 24.90
CA HIS A 3 -19.75 -1.81 24.62
C HIS A 3 -19.11 -1.59 23.22
N THR A 4 -19.52 -0.55 22.50
CA THR A 4 -19.15 -0.33 21.09
C THR A 4 -18.03 0.70 20.90
N GLU A 5 -17.72 1.52 21.91
CA GLU A 5 -16.75 2.64 21.76
C GLU A 5 -15.30 2.26 22.06
N ASN A 6 -15.03 1.00 22.40
CA ASN A 6 -13.68 0.51 22.63
C ASN A 6 -13.26 -0.38 21.45
N ILE A 7 -13.19 0.18 20.24
CA ILE A 7 -12.21 -0.33 19.27
C ILE A 7 -10.84 -0.05 19.90
N ASN A 8 -10.45 -1.07 20.63
CA ASN A 8 -9.46 -1.20 21.68
C ASN A 8 -8.28 -0.24 21.58
N HIS A 9 -8.27 0.80 22.41
CA HIS A 9 -7.05 1.57 22.71
C HIS A 9 -5.86 0.63 23.03
N HIS A 10 -6.16 -0.50 23.68
CA HIS A 10 -5.22 -1.60 23.90
C HIS A 10 -4.72 -2.25 22.59
N ALA A 11 -5.57 -2.48 21.59
CA ALA A 11 -5.14 -3.01 20.30
C ALA A 11 -4.27 -2.01 19.53
N VAL A 12 -4.58 -0.71 19.61
CA VAL A 12 -3.74 0.36 19.06
C VAL A 12 -2.37 0.37 19.73
N LEU A 13 -2.31 0.28 21.06
CA LEU A 13 -1.05 0.18 21.80
C LEU A 13 -0.29 -1.09 21.44
N ARG A 14 -0.93 -2.25 21.37
CA ARG A 14 -0.30 -3.51 20.94
C ARG A 14 0.25 -3.43 19.52
N ALA A 15 -0.50 -2.82 18.59
CA ALA A 15 -0.05 -2.62 17.22
C ALA A 15 1.18 -1.71 17.15
N ARG A 16 1.18 -0.59 17.88
CA ARG A 16 2.34 0.31 17.98
C ARG A 16 3.54 -0.39 18.61
N VAL A 17 3.35 -1.08 19.72
CA VAL A 17 4.43 -1.80 20.42
C VAL A 17 5.00 -2.91 19.54
N ALA A 18 4.17 -3.66 18.83
CA ALA A 18 4.63 -4.68 17.90
C ALA A 18 5.53 -4.07 16.81
N LEU A 19 5.09 -2.97 16.18
CA LEU A 19 5.87 -2.29 15.15
C LEU A 19 7.18 -1.64 15.69
N LEU A 20 7.23 -1.30 16.97
CA LEU A 20 8.43 -0.73 17.61
C LEU A 20 9.40 -1.79 18.16
N GLY A 21 8.90 -2.97 18.51
CA GLY A 21 9.62 -3.97 19.30
C GLY A 21 10.33 -5.06 18.50
N SER A 22 10.25 -5.06 17.16
CA SER A 22 10.85 -6.12 16.34
C SER A 22 11.60 -5.55 15.15
N GLU A 23 12.88 -5.93 15.01
CA GLU A 23 13.72 -5.59 13.84
C GLU A 23 13.14 -6.08 12.51
N ALA A 24 12.25 -7.08 12.52
CA ALA A 24 11.54 -7.55 11.33
C ALA A 24 10.27 -8.31 11.71
N LEU A 25 9.22 -7.59 12.11
CA LEU A 25 7.89 -8.20 12.29
C LEU A 25 7.47 -8.91 10.98
N PRO A 26 6.97 -10.16 11.00
CA PRO A 26 6.53 -10.82 9.77
C PRO A 26 5.45 -10.00 9.06
N ALA A 27 5.47 -10.00 7.72
CA ALA A 27 4.62 -9.14 6.90
C ALA A 27 3.12 -9.31 7.23
N ARG A 28 2.68 -10.52 7.61
CA ARG A 28 1.33 -10.78 8.12
C ARG A 28 0.98 -9.92 9.35
N GLU A 29 1.88 -9.86 10.32
CA GLU A 29 1.67 -9.13 11.56
C GLU A 29 1.75 -7.61 11.33
N GLN A 30 2.59 -7.17 10.39
CA GLN A 30 2.64 -5.77 9.97
C GLN A 30 1.30 -5.34 9.36
N VAL A 31 0.75 -6.12 8.43
CA VAL A 31 -0.56 -5.85 7.81
C VAL A 31 -1.65 -5.80 8.90
N ALA A 32 -1.64 -6.75 9.84
CA ALA A 32 -2.59 -6.76 10.94
C ALA A 32 -2.48 -5.50 11.83
N ALA A 33 -1.26 -5.10 12.19
CA ALA A 33 -1.00 -3.90 12.98
C ALA A 33 -1.46 -2.63 12.25
N TYR A 34 -1.09 -2.45 10.98
CA TYR A 34 -1.47 -1.28 10.20
C TYR A 34 -2.97 -1.17 9.96
N ARG A 35 -3.69 -2.30 9.77
CA ARG A 35 -5.16 -2.29 9.68
C ARG A 35 -5.82 -1.74 10.94
N VAL A 36 -5.30 -2.06 12.12
CA VAL A 36 -5.78 -1.49 13.39
C VAL A 36 -5.47 0.00 13.47
N LEU A 37 -4.26 0.41 13.08
CA LEU A 37 -3.83 1.80 13.18
C LEU A 37 -4.54 2.74 12.19
N VAL A 38 -4.91 2.25 11.01
CA VAL A 38 -5.72 3.00 10.04
C VAL A 38 -7.09 3.36 10.61
N GLN A 39 -7.66 2.58 11.53
CA GLN A 39 -8.95 2.92 12.13
C GLN A 39 -8.90 4.17 13.02
N VAL A 40 -7.74 4.49 13.59
CA VAL A 40 -7.56 5.65 14.48
C VAL A 40 -6.89 6.84 13.81
N SER A 41 -6.00 6.59 12.85
CA SER A 41 -5.37 7.65 12.05
C SER A 41 -5.16 7.17 10.62
N PRO A 42 -6.22 7.22 9.77
CA PRO A 42 -6.15 6.71 8.41
C PRO A 42 -5.02 7.35 7.62
N MET A 43 -4.90 8.68 7.66
CA MET A 43 -3.91 9.43 6.87
C MET A 43 -2.46 9.10 7.26
N ALA A 44 -2.22 8.76 8.53
CA ALA A 44 -0.88 8.48 9.02
C ALA A 44 -0.40 7.06 8.71
N TYR A 45 -1.32 6.10 8.51
CA TYR A 45 -0.98 4.67 8.41
C TYR A 45 -1.45 3.98 7.12
N LEU A 46 -2.29 4.63 6.31
CA LEU A 46 -2.70 4.14 4.99
C LEU A 46 -1.51 3.88 4.05
N PRO A 47 -0.50 4.77 3.95
CA PRO A 47 0.66 4.51 3.09
C PRO A 47 1.43 3.24 3.51
N GLN A 48 1.65 3.08 4.81
CA GLN A 48 2.37 1.94 5.37
C GLN A 48 1.56 0.66 5.21
N LEU A 49 0.23 0.73 5.32
CA LEU A 49 -0.65 -0.39 5.01
C LEU A 49 -0.54 -0.80 3.53
N ALA A 50 -0.56 0.16 2.61
CA ALA A 50 -0.44 -0.11 1.17
C ALA A 50 0.88 -0.85 0.85
N VAL A 51 2.00 -0.36 1.38
CA VAL A 51 3.32 -0.98 1.23
C VAL A 51 3.36 -2.38 1.86
N ALA A 52 2.89 -2.52 3.10
CA ALA A 52 2.89 -3.81 3.78
C ALA A 52 2.07 -4.86 3.03
N LEU A 53 0.90 -4.50 2.49
CA LEU A 53 0.06 -5.38 1.67
C LEU A 53 0.73 -5.77 0.35
N TYR A 54 1.43 -4.83 -0.29
CA TYR A 54 2.18 -5.08 -1.52
C TYR A 54 3.29 -6.12 -1.28
N GLU A 55 4.15 -5.87 -0.29
CA GLU A 55 5.24 -6.78 0.09
C GLU A 55 4.71 -8.14 0.54
N TYR A 56 3.63 -8.14 1.33
CA TYR A 56 3.00 -9.36 1.81
C TYR A 56 2.45 -10.24 0.67
N SER A 57 1.80 -9.61 -0.31
CA SER A 57 1.30 -10.31 -1.50
C SER A 57 2.41 -10.88 -2.36
N ALA A 58 3.52 -10.15 -2.51
CA ALA A 58 4.65 -10.53 -3.35
C ALA A 58 5.54 -11.61 -2.71
N GLY A 59 5.66 -11.61 -1.39
CA GLY A 59 6.42 -12.61 -0.64
C GLY A 59 5.62 -13.89 -0.39
N GLU A 60 4.71 -13.85 0.57
CA GLU A 60 4.06 -15.07 1.09
C GLU A 60 3.04 -15.69 0.13
N PHE A 61 2.36 -14.89 -0.68
CA PHE A 61 1.27 -15.35 -1.53
C PHE A 61 1.59 -15.40 -3.02
N ALA A 62 2.86 -15.29 -3.42
CA ALA A 62 3.27 -15.42 -4.81
C ALA A 62 2.75 -16.70 -5.49
N HIS A 63 2.68 -17.80 -4.73
CA HIS A 63 2.21 -19.11 -5.19
C HIS A 63 0.68 -19.29 -5.10
N ARG A 64 -0.07 -18.33 -4.54
CA ARG A 64 -1.53 -18.37 -4.38
C ARG A 64 -2.18 -17.16 -5.05
N PRO A 65 -2.46 -17.24 -6.36
CA PRO A 65 -2.80 -16.06 -7.15
C PRO A 65 -4.08 -15.35 -6.70
N ALA A 66 -5.11 -16.09 -6.25
CA ALA A 66 -6.35 -15.49 -5.77
C ALA A 66 -6.17 -14.68 -4.47
N ILE A 67 -5.34 -15.15 -3.54
CA ILE A 67 -5.06 -14.44 -2.28
C ILE A 67 -4.20 -13.22 -2.55
N ALA A 68 -3.17 -13.36 -3.40
CA ALA A 68 -2.33 -12.24 -3.83
C ALA A 68 -3.16 -11.14 -4.51
N LEU A 69 -4.15 -11.51 -5.35
CA LEU A 69 -5.04 -10.55 -6.00
C LEU A 69 -5.85 -9.75 -4.98
N ALA A 70 -6.45 -10.40 -3.99
CA ALA A 70 -7.25 -9.71 -2.96
C ALA A 70 -6.39 -8.73 -2.14
N LEU A 71 -5.17 -9.14 -1.74
CA LEU A 71 -4.25 -8.28 -1.02
C LEU A 71 -3.77 -7.09 -1.88
N ARG A 72 -3.53 -7.32 -3.17
CA ARG A 72 -3.16 -6.25 -4.11
C ARG A 72 -4.31 -5.29 -4.36
N ALA A 73 -5.55 -5.77 -4.47
CA ALA A 73 -6.73 -4.91 -4.59
C ALA A 73 -6.88 -3.97 -3.38
N GLU A 74 -6.65 -4.49 -2.16
CA GLU A 74 -6.66 -3.66 -0.94
C GLU A 74 -5.51 -2.64 -0.94
N SER A 75 -4.31 -3.05 -1.37
CA SER A 75 -3.15 -2.14 -1.51
C SER A 75 -3.43 -1.02 -2.52
N VAL A 76 -4.00 -1.33 -3.68
CA VAL A 76 -4.41 -0.36 -4.70
C VAL A 76 -5.48 0.59 -4.14
N ALA A 77 -6.47 0.08 -3.42
CA ALA A 77 -7.50 0.92 -2.81
C ALA A 77 -6.92 1.90 -1.77
N ALA A 78 -5.94 1.45 -0.97
CA ALA A 78 -5.23 2.30 -0.03
C ALA A 78 -4.38 3.37 -0.76
N ALA A 79 -3.65 2.98 -1.80
CA ALA A 79 -2.82 3.89 -2.59
C ALA A 79 -3.65 4.95 -3.34
N ARG A 80 -4.80 4.57 -3.92
CA ARG A 80 -5.74 5.50 -4.59
C ARG A 80 -6.26 6.57 -3.62
N ARG A 81 -6.65 6.16 -2.41
CA ARG A 81 -7.09 7.10 -1.35
C ARG A 81 -6.00 8.10 -0.99
N MET A 82 -4.74 7.65 -0.91
CA MET A 82 -3.62 8.54 -0.61
C MET A 82 -3.29 9.46 -1.77
N HIS A 83 -3.28 8.98 -3.02
CA HIS A 83 -3.02 9.82 -4.20
C HIS A 83 -4.05 10.95 -4.34
N ALA A 84 -5.31 10.69 -4.00
CA ALA A 84 -6.36 11.71 -3.99
C ALA A 84 -6.12 12.82 -2.95
N LEU A 85 -5.42 12.51 -1.84
CA LEU A 85 -5.11 13.45 -0.76
C LEU A 85 -3.78 14.18 -1.01
N GLU A 86 -2.75 13.41 -1.38
CA GLU A 86 -1.41 13.88 -1.67
C GLU A 86 -0.82 13.12 -2.86
N HIS A 87 -0.59 13.86 -3.96
CA HIS A 87 0.00 13.32 -5.18
C HIS A 87 1.47 12.85 -5.02
N GLY A 88 2.07 12.99 -3.84
CA GLY A 88 3.43 12.48 -3.53
C GLY A 88 3.55 10.96 -3.66
N TRP A 89 2.42 10.24 -3.60
CA TRP A 89 2.37 8.77 -3.66
C TRP A 89 2.12 8.20 -5.07
N THR A 90 2.24 9.03 -6.10
CA THR A 90 2.02 8.63 -7.52
C THR A 90 2.88 7.43 -7.93
N GLN A 91 4.14 7.39 -7.50
CA GLN A 91 5.06 6.28 -7.80
C GLN A 91 4.65 4.97 -7.11
N LEU A 92 4.20 5.04 -5.86
CA LEU A 92 3.70 3.88 -5.14
C LEU A 92 2.44 3.34 -5.81
N LEU A 93 1.47 4.22 -6.10
CA LEU A 93 0.23 3.85 -6.79
C LEU A 93 0.51 3.18 -8.15
N HIS A 94 1.42 3.75 -8.94
CA HIS A 94 1.86 3.15 -10.21
C HIS A 94 2.43 1.73 -10.00
N ALA A 95 3.35 1.54 -9.04
CA ALA A 95 3.95 0.24 -8.78
C ALA A 95 2.92 -0.82 -8.34
N VAL A 96 1.97 -0.45 -7.47
CA VAL A 96 0.93 -1.39 -7.03
C VAL A 96 -0.02 -1.75 -8.17
N LEU A 97 -0.41 -0.78 -9.01
CA LEU A 97 -1.28 -1.00 -10.17
C LEU A 97 -0.65 -1.92 -11.22
N VAL A 98 0.66 -1.77 -11.50
CA VAL A 98 1.38 -2.67 -12.41
C VAL A 98 1.32 -4.11 -11.93
N ARG A 99 1.58 -4.36 -10.64
CA ARG A 99 1.50 -5.72 -10.08
C ARG A 99 0.08 -6.27 -10.02
N TYR A 100 -0.91 -5.40 -9.81
CA TYR A 100 -2.31 -5.78 -9.84
C TYR A 100 -2.75 -6.18 -11.27
N ARG A 101 -2.36 -5.40 -12.28
CA ARG A 101 -2.56 -5.71 -13.70
C ARG A 101 -1.93 -7.04 -14.10
N GLU A 102 -0.66 -7.27 -13.74
CA GLU A 102 0.05 -8.53 -14.01
C GLU A 102 -0.71 -9.72 -13.42
N GLN A 103 -1.20 -9.56 -12.19
CA GLN A 103 -1.96 -10.59 -11.50
C GLN A 103 -3.30 -10.90 -12.18
N LEU A 104 -4.08 -9.86 -12.56
CA LEU A 104 -5.32 -10.01 -13.32
C LEU A 104 -5.09 -10.75 -14.65
N GLY A 105 -4.02 -10.39 -15.37
CA GLY A 105 -3.63 -11.06 -16.62
C GLY A 105 -3.30 -12.53 -16.42
N SER A 106 -2.57 -12.87 -15.34
CA SER A 106 -2.27 -14.28 -15.01
C SER A 106 -3.50 -15.11 -14.62
N MET A 107 -4.57 -14.44 -14.18
CA MET A 107 -5.82 -15.07 -13.76
C MET A 107 -6.91 -15.02 -14.84
N ASP A 108 -6.58 -14.53 -16.05
CA ASP A 108 -7.51 -14.30 -17.17
C ASP A 108 -8.75 -13.44 -16.81
N LEU A 109 -8.63 -12.59 -15.78
CA LEU A 109 -9.68 -11.65 -15.35
C LEU A 109 -9.61 -10.37 -16.20
N ARG A 110 -10.12 -10.46 -17.43
CA ARG A 110 -9.93 -9.44 -18.48
C ARG A 110 -10.80 -8.20 -18.35
N GLU A 111 -11.89 -8.27 -17.60
CA GLU A 111 -12.86 -7.17 -17.49
C GLU A 111 -12.25 -5.91 -16.88
N GLU A 112 -11.36 -6.08 -15.90
CA GLU A 112 -10.74 -4.97 -15.16
C GLU A 112 -9.44 -4.45 -15.81
N LEU A 113 -8.84 -5.20 -16.74
CA LEU A 113 -7.56 -4.84 -17.36
C LEU A 113 -7.57 -3.48 -18.09
N PRO A 114 -8.57 -3.15 -18.93
CA PRO A 114 -8.56 -1.87 -19.65
C PRO A 114 -8.59 -0.66 -18.72
N ALA A 115 -9.38 -0.73 -17.64
CA ALA A 115 -9.49 0.34 -16.66
C ALA A 115 -8.18 0.55 -15.89
N VAL A 116 -7.52 -0.55 -15.49
CA VAL A 116 -6.22 -0.49 -14.82
C VAL A 116 -5.14 0.05 -15.77
N ASP A 117 -5.18 -0.34 -17.04
CA ASP A 117 -4.23 0.12 -18.06
C ASP A 117 -4.34 1.61 -18.34
N GLU A 118 -5.57 2.11 -18.44
CA GLU A 118 -5.86 3.54 -18.59
C GLU A 118 -5.36 4.33 -17.38
N GLU A 119 -5.64 3.86 -16.16
CA GLU A 119 -5.17 4.51 -14.93
C GLU A 119 -3.63 4.57 -14.86
N ILE A 120 -2.94 3.49 -15.23
CA ILE A 120 -1.47 3.46 -15.31
C ILE A 120 -0.95 4.52 -16.31
N ALA A 121 -1.58 4.63 -17.48
CA ALA A 121 -1.18 5.60 -18.50
C ALA A 121 -1.36 7.05 -18.02
N LEU A 122 -2.48 7.35 -17.37
CA LEU A 122 -2.76 8.68 -16.80
C LEU A 122 -1.72 9.09 -15.76
N LEU A 123 -1.32 8.17 -14.87
CA LEU A 123 -0.29 8.44 -13.85
C LEU A 123 1.08 8.71 -14.48
N GLN A 124 1.41 8.03 -15.57
CA GLN A 124 2.67 8.24 -16.30
C GLN A 124 2.70 9.60 -17.00
N ASP A 125 1.59 10.01 -17.61
CA ASP A 125 1.51 11.30 -18.31
C ASP A 125 1.52 12.48 -17.33
N ASP A 126 0.88 12.35 -16.17
CA ASP A 126 0.98 13.32 -15.09
C ASP A 126 2.42 13.43 -14.55
N ALA A 127 3.09 12.30 -14.30
CA ALA A 127 4.48 12.30 -13.85
C ALA A 127 5.43 12.93 -14.88
N ARG A 128 5.24 12.66 -16.18
CA ARG A 128 5.98 13.31 -17.28
C ARG A 128 5.71 14.81 -17.35
N GLY A 129 4.46 15.23 -17.17
CA GLY A 129 4.05 16.62 -17.14
C GLY A 129 4.72 17.41 -16.01
N ARG A 130 4.86 16.80 -14.83
CA ARG A 130 5.58 17.37 -13.67
C ARG A 130 7.10 17.37 -13.86
N GLY A 131 7.69 16.28 -14.33
CA GLY A 131 9.14 16.19 -14.57
C GLY A 131 9.64 17.20 -15.61
N ARG A 132 8.78 17.58 -16.57
CA ARG A 132 9.06 18.68 -17.51
C ARG A 132 8.99 20.07 -16.88
N ARG A 133 8.26 20.23 -15.77
CA ARG A 133 8.15 21.49 -15.01
C ARG A 133 9.18 21.62 -13.90
N ASP A 134 9.69 20.50 -13.36
CA ASP A 134 10.71 20.49 -12.30
C ASP A 134 11.71 19.33 -12.47
N PRO A 135 12.86 19.55 -13.14
CA PRO A 135 13.83 18.49 -13.46
C PRO A 135 14.61 17.96 -12.23
N ARG A 136 14.37 18.50 -11.03
CA ARG A 136 15.01 18.06 -9.77
C ARG A 136 14.17 17.08 -8.93
N ALA A 137 12.89 16.86 -9.27
CA ALA A 137 11.97 16.03 -8.47
C ALA A 137 12.06 14.51 -8.75
N ALA A 138 12.93 14.08 -9.68
CA ALA A 138 12.89 12.73 -10.24
C ALA A 138 13.52 11.60 -9.38
N ALA A 139 13.99 11.86 -8.16
CA ALA A 139 14.72 10.84 -7.41
C ALA A 139 14.58 10.98 -5.88
N VAL A 140 13.36 10.80 -5.37
CA VAL A 140 13.19 10.31 -3.99
C VAL A 140 12.11 9.23 -4.04
N LEU A 141 12.56 7.98 -4.10
CA LEU A 141 11.75 6.86 -3.66
C LEU A 141 11.24 7.20 -2.25
N PRO A 142 9.99 6.92 -1.87
CA PRO A 142 9.72 6.64 -0.48
C PRO A 142 10.52 5.38 -0.17
N THR A 143 11.75 5.56 0.32
CA THR A 143 12.44 4.46 0.98
C THR A 143 11.51 3.99 2.10
N PRO A 144 11.30 2.67 2.26
CA PRO A 144 10.76 2.22 3.53
C PRO A 144 11.62 2.87 4.62
N SER A 145 10.97 3.45 5.64
CA SER A 145 11.68 4.06 6.75
C SER A 145 12.84 3.14 7.15
N PRO A 146 14.08 3.66 7.26
CA PRO A 146 15.20 2.82 7.60
C PRO A 146 14.99 2.34 9.05
N GLY A 147 14.40 1.16 9.19
CA GLY A 147 14.65 0.31 10.34
C GLY A 147 16.16 0.05 10.34
N LEU A 148 16.82 0.75 11.25
CA LEU A 148 18.26 0.86 11.47
C LEU A 148 19.03 -0.44 11.20
N ARG A 149 19.99 -0.36 10.26
CA ARG A 149 21.16 -1.23 10.23
C ARG A 149 21.96 -0.97 11.52
N GLY A 150 22.10 -2.00 12.35
CA GLY A 150 23.05 -2.10 13.46
C GLY A 150 23.57 -3.52 13.50
#